data_AF-A0A5C7ACB0-F1
#
_entry.id   AF-A0A5C7ACB0-F1
#
_cell.length_a   1.000
_cell.length_b   1.000
_cell.length_c   1.000
_cell.angle_alpha   90.00
_cell.angle_beta   90.00
_cell.angle_gamma   90.00
#
_symmetry.space_group_name_H-M   'P 1'
#
loop_
_entity.id
_entity.type
_entity.pdbx_description
1 polymer ?
#
loop_
_entity_poly.entity_id
_entity_poly.type
_entity_poly.pdbx_seq_one_letter_code
_entity_poly.pdbx_strand_id
1 'polypeptide(L)'
;MAVVFLGLYYFQKHPEALKKSERTITIWQPRNVDEDMANAFIMPDVKYGYDLLTQTQKYLGPQAENPQMRLSGNNLKCTSCHLDSGNRPGSGSWAGVTQRYPSFRGRSNAMGSIQDRINGCMERSMNGEKLDIDSREMKAMVAYMDWLSEGIPEDEVENVSGYTNLEPPNMAVDLGKGQQIFTTHCIECHQEDGQGLKHADFKDGYVYPPLWGDDTFNDGAGMNRVLTAAQFIKANMPYLLATRDNPVLTDEEAYHVAGYINSFKRPEKANKDKDYPDLKLKPVSTPYGPWEDNFTAEQHKFGPFPPIIAYYKEKYDIKKSK
;
A
#
# COMPACT_ATOMS: atom_id res chain seq x y z
N MET A 1 42.93 -33.27 -37.90
CA MET A 1 41.78 -34.05 -38.43
C MET A 1 41.28 -35.13 -37.44
N ALA A 2 42.13 -35.76 -36.62
CA ALA A 2 41.71 -36.82 -35.68
C ALA A 2 40.85 -36.36 -34.48
N VAL A 3 41.06 -35.13 -33.98
CA VAL A 3 40.33 -34.58 -32.82
C VAL A 3 38.83 -34.36 -33.12
N VAL A 4 38.51 -34.03 -34.38
CA VAL A 4 37.12 -33.82 -34.83
C VAL A 4 36.35 -35.16 -34.87
N PHE A 5 37.01 -36.25 -35.27
CA PHE A 5 36.40 -37.58 -35.30
C PHE A 5 36.13 -38.15 -33.90
N LEU A 6 37.01 -37.89 -32.93
CA LEU A 6 36.81 -38.31 -31.54
C LEU A 6 35.63 -37.57 -30.88
N GLY A 7 35.49 -36.27 -31.14
CA GLY A 7 34.34 -35.49 -30.66
C GLY A 7 33.01 -35.97 -31.24
N LEU A 8 32.96 -36.24 -32.55
CA LEU A 8 31.77 -36.77 -33.21
C LEU A 8 31.37 -38.15 -32.69
N TYR A 9 32.35 -39.04 -32.47
CA TYR A 9 32.12 -40.37 -31.92
C TYR A 9 31.57 -40.31 -30.48
N TYR A 10 32.08 -39.38 -29.67
CA TYR A 10 31.60 -39.17 -28.30
C TYR A 10 30.13 -38.73 -28.26
N PHE A 11 29.75 -37.73 -29.06
CA PHE A 11 28.36 -37.24 -29.12
C PHE A 11 27.40 -38.26 -29.75
N GLN A 12 27.88 -39.12 -30.65
CA GLN A 12 27.10 -40.22 -31.21
C GLN A 12 26.82 -41.33 -30.17
N LYS A 13 27.76 -41.58 -29.24
CA LYS A 13 27.59 -42.55 -28.15
C LYS A 13 26.88 -42.00 -26.91
N HIS A 14 26.93 -40.69 -26.70
CA HIS A 14 26.34 -40.02 -25.55
C HIS A 14 25.42 -38.87 -26.01
N PRO A 15 24.29 -39.17 -26.70
CA PRO A 15 23.32 -38.14 -27.09
C PRO A 15 22.74 -37.40 -25.88
N GLU A 16 22.76 -38.02 -24.71
CA GLU A 16 22.41 -37.41 -23.41
C GLU A 16 23.32 -36.23 -23.04
N ALA A 17 24.59 -36.21 -23.49
CA ALA A 17 25.51 -35.09 -23.24
C ALA A 17 25.13 -33.82 -24.03
N LEU A 18 24.23 -33.95 -25.02
CA LEU A 18 23.62 -32.84 -25.76
C LEU A 18 22.22 -32.49 -25.24
N LYS A 19 21.69 -33.20 -24.24
CA LYS A 19 20.50 -32.72 -23.54
C LYS A 19 20.88 -31.43 -22.84
N LYS A 20 20.51 -30.32 -23.47
CA LYS A 20 20.40 -29.00 -22.87
C LYS A 20 19.75 -29.24 -21.51
N SER A 21 20.47 -28.96 -20.42
CA SER A 21 19.91 -29.14 -19.07
C SER A 21 18.55 -28.46 -19.11
N GLU A 22 17.48 -29.20 -18.88
CA GLU A 22 16.16 -28.60 -18.72
C GLU A 22 16.35 -27.52 -17.65
N ARG A 23 16.26 -26.25 -18.07
CA ARG A 23 16.28 -25.16 -17.11
C ARG A 23 15.07 -25.44 -16.24
N THR A 24 15.32 -25.87 -15.01
CA THR A 24 14.29 -25.91 -13.99
C THR A 24 13.73 -24.50 -13.95
N ILE A 25 12.49 -24.32 -14.40
CA ILE A 25 11.79 -23.06 -14.24
C ILE A 25 11.60 -22.94 -12.74
N THR A 26 12.49 -22.22 -12.07
CA THR A 26 12.29 -21.85 -10.68
C THR A 26 11.10 -20.91 -10.66
N ILE A 27 9.93 -21.45 -10.31
CA ILE A 27 8.75 -20.63 -10.04
C ILE A 27 9.13 -19.75 -8.86
N TRP A 28 9.13 -18.43 -9.07
CA TRP A 28 9.37 -17.49 -7.98
C TRP A 28 8.30 -17.71 -6.90
N GLN A 29 8.72 -17.67 -5.64
CA GLN A 29 7.83 -17.76 -4.49
C GLN A 29 8.03 -16.52 -3.63
N PRO A 30 6.96 -15.94 -3.07
CA PRO A 30 7.09 -14.87 -2.10
C PRO A 30 7.98 -15.31 -0.93
N ARG A 31 8.82 -14.39 -0.44
CA ARG A 31 9.68 -14.66 0.72
C ARG A 31 8.85 -14.99 1.97
N ASN A 32 9.34 -15.92 2.79
CA ASN A 32 8.84 -16.09 4.15
C ASN A 32 9.56 -15.09 5.06
N VAL A 33 9.01 -13.88 5.19
CA VAL A 33 9.69 -12.78 5.88
C VAL A 33 10.01 -13.14 7.33
N ASP A 34 9.10 -13.80 8.05
CA ASP A 34 9.32 -14.11 9.47
C ASP A 34 10.46 -15.13 9.66
N GLU A 35 10.52 -16.15 8.80
CA GLU A 35 11.61 -17.14 8.81
C GLU A 35 12.94 -16.53 8.38
N ASP A 36 12.94 -15.73 7.31
CA ASP A 36 14.13 -15.06 6.81
C ASP A 36 14.70 -14.05 7.82
N MET A 37 13.84 -13.34 8.56
CA MET A 37 14.26 -12.39 9.61
C MET A 37 14.78 -13.06 10.88
N ALA A 38 14.41 -14.33 11.12
CA ALA A 38 14.98 -15.14 12.20
C ALA A 38 16.36 -15.71 11.85
N ASN A 39 16.76 -15.64 10.58
CA ASN A 39 18.04 -16.16 10.10
C ASN A 39 19.21 -15.21 10.43
N ALA A 40 20.32 -15.78 10.93
CA ALA A 40 21.52 -15.04 11.33
C ALA A 40 22.26 -14.34 10.17
N PHE A 41 21.95 -14.67 8.92
CA PHE A 41 22.65 -14.13 7.74
C PHE A 41 21.96 -12.94 7.05
N ILE A 42 20.88 -12.38 7.62
CA ILE A 42 20.22 -11.21 7.04
C ILE A 42 21.16 -9.99 7.05
N MET A 43 21.24 -9.27 5.93
CA MET A 43 22.06 -8.06 5.83
C MET A 43 21.58 -7.02 6.86
N PRO A 44 22.49 -6.35 7.62
CA PRO A 44 22.10 -5.42 8.68
C PRO A 44 21.15 -4.31 8.23
N ASP A 45 21.36 -3.74 7.04
CA ASP A 45 20.50 -2.66 6.54
C ASP A 45 19.11 -3.17 6.08
N VAL A 46 19.02 -4.42 5.61
CA VAL A 46 17.72 -5.07 5.32
C VAL A 46 16.94 -5.27 6.61
N LYS A 47 17.59 -5.80 7.66
CA LYS A 47 16.97 -5.97 8.98
C LYS A 47 16.55 -4.63 9.58
N TYR A 48 17.39 -3.60 9.45
CA TYR A 48 17.05 -2.27 9.93
C TYR A 48 15.87 -1.66 9.16
N GLY A 49 15.82 -1.82 7.84
CA GLY A 49 14.69 -1.40 7.02
C GLY A 49 13.39 -2.09 7.40
N TYR A 50 13.44 -3.42 7.60
CA TYR A 50 12.31 -4.19 8.14
C TYR A 50 11.84 -3.62 9.48
N ASP A 51 12.74 -3.36 10.41
CA ASP A 51 12.39 -2.83 11.74
C ASP A 51 11.77 -1.42 11.66
N LEU A 52 12.30 -0.53 10.81
CA LEU A 52 11.74 0.80 10.58
C LEU A 52 10.30 0.76 10.03
N LEU A 53 10.00 -0.19 9.14
CA LEU A 53 8.71 -0.31 8.47
C LEU A 53 7.67 -1.09 9.30
N THR A 54 8.11 -2.12 10.03
CA THR A 54 7.23 -2.97 10.84
C THR A 54 7.04 -2.45 12.27
N GLN A 55 7.95 -1.60 12.75
CA GLN A 55 7.91 -0.98 14.07
C GLN A 55 8.07 0.54 13.97
N THR A 56 7.44 1.17 12.97
CA THR A 56 7.55 2.62 12.71
C THR A 56 7.23 3.47 13.92
N GLN A 57 6.19 3.13 14.68
CA GLN A 57 5.81 3.82 15.92
C GLN A 57 6.94 3.85 16.96
N LYS A 58 7.80 2.82 16.99
CA LYS A 58 8.92 2.69 17.93
C LYS A 58 10.14 3.49 17.47
N TYR A 59 10.48 3.42 16.18
CA TYR A 59 11.70 4.04 15.66
C TYR A 59 11.49 5.47 15.17
N LEU A 60 10.31 5.76 14.63
CA LEU A 60 9.97 7.03 14.00
C LEU A 60 8.78 7.74 14.65
N GLY A 61 8.02 7.06 15.50
CA GLY A 61 6.82 7.62 16.12
C GLY A 61 7.09 8.70 17.17
N PRO A 62 6.02 9.31 17.73
CA PRO A 62 6.11 10.37 18.72
C PRO A 62 6.92 10.01 19.98
N GLN A 63 7.02 8.72 20.30
CA GLN A 63 7.74 8.21 21.46
C GLN A 63 9.10 7.57 21.13
N ALA A 64 9.61 7.76 19.90
CA ALA A 64 10.92 7.24 19.52
C ALA A 64 12.02 7.69 20.50
N GLU A 65 12.92 6.76 20.82
CA GLU A 65 13.99 6.96 21.81
C GLU A 65 14.89 8.14 21.41
N ASN A 66 15.28 8.18 20.14
CA ASN A 66 16.02 9.29 19.56
C ASN A 66 15.06 10.43 19.19
N PRO A 67 15.11 11.61 19.86
CA PRO A 67 14.21 12.72 19.57
C PRO A 67 14.30 13.23 18.12
N GLN A 68 15.47 13.15 17.50
CA GLN A 68 15.69 13.55 16.11
C GLN A 68 14.98 12.62 15.11
N MET A 69 14.59 11.43 15.55
CA MET A 69 13.89 10.44 14.73
C MET A 69 12.37 10.48 14.90
N ARG A 70 11.82 11.36 15.76
CA ARG A 70 10.36 11.51 15.96
C ARG A 70 9.71 12.22 14.77
N LEU A 71 9.74 11.56 13.62
CA LEU A 71 9.32 12.08 12.32
C LEU A 71 7.87 11.73 11.99
N SER A 72 7.30 10.68 12.59
CA SER A 72 5.87 10.37 12.46
C SER A 72 5.06 11.08 13.54
N GLY A 73 3.96 11.70 13.13
CA GLY A 73 3.04 12.41 14.03
C GLY A 73 1.89 11.56 14.55
N ASN A 74 1.91 10.24 14.31
CA ASN A 74 0.95 9.28 14.86
C ASN A 74 1.66 7.96 15.25
N ASN A 75 0.95 7.03 15.89
CA ASN A 75 1.51 5.76 16.35
C ASN A 75 1.13 4.56 15.45
N LEU A 76 0.85 4.83 14.17
CA LEU A 76 0.68 3.77 13.17
C LEU A 76 2.03 3.12 12.82
N LYS A 77 1.98 1.97 12.16
CA LYS A 77 3.13 1.30 11.54
C LYS A 77 2.91 1.30 10.02
N CYS A 78 3.95 1.25 9.20
CA CYS A 78 3.73 1.08 7.75
C CYS A 78 2.93 -0.20 7.47
N THR A 79 3.16 -1.24 8.28
CA THR A 79 2.42 -2.51 8.24
C THR A 79 1.00 -2.45 8.79
N SER A 80 0.54 -1.31 9.33
CA SER A 80 -0.89 -1.10 9.61
C SER A 80 -1.74 -1.07 8.33
N CYS A 81 -1.13 -0.79 7.18
CA CYS A 81 -1.78 -0.84 5.86
C CYS A 81 -1.09 -1.79 4.88
N HIS A 82 0.22 -2.01 5.04
CA HIS A 82 1.02 -2.91 4.19
C HIS A 82 1.20 -4.26 4.90
N LEU A 83 0.21 -5.13 4.75
CA LEU A 83 0.08 -6.34 5.57
C LEU A 83 1.15 -7.39 5.25
N ASP A 84 1.31 -8.33 6.18
CA ASP A 84 2.28 -9.43 6.12
C ASP A 84 3.70 -8.91 5.83
N SER A 85 4.13 -7.94 6.64
CA SER A 85 5.41 -7.22 6.49
C SER A 85 5.62 -6.58 5.10
N GLY A 86 4.49 -6.18 4.48
CA GLY A 86 4.43 -5.61 3.15
C GLY A 86 4.47 -6.64 2.02
N ASN A 87 4.31 -7.93 2.29
CA ASN A 87 4.34 -8.97 1.26
C ASN A 87 2.94 -9.34 0.73
N ARG A 88 1.85 -8.92 1.38
CA ARG A 88 0.49 -9.36 1.03
C ARG A 88 -0.07 -8.69 -0.24
N PRO A 89 -0.42 -9.45 -1.30
CA PRO A 89 -1.12 -8.92 -2.47
C PRO A 89 -2.45 -8.27 -2.10
N GLY A 90 -2.79 -7.16 -2.77
CA GLY A 90 -4.02 -6.43 -2.49
C GLY A 90 -3.98 -5.53 -1.24
N SER A 91 -2.83 -5.44 -0.55
CA SER A 91 -2.58 -4.51 0.56
C SER A 91 -1.52 -3.44 0.22
N GLY A 92 -1.26 -3.22 -1.07
CA GLY A 92 -0.18 -2.35 -1.53
C GLY A 92 1.20 -2.98 -1.30
N SER A 93 1.39 -4.24 -1.72
CA SER A 93 2.63 -5.00 -1.52
C SER A 93 3.88 -4.22 -1.95
N TRP A 94 4.94 -4.40 -1.17
CA TRP A 94 6.29 -3.92 -1.46
C TRP A 94 7.07 -4.90 -2.33
N ALA A 95 6.61 -6.15 -2.50
CA ALA A 95 7.22 -7.06 -3.46
C ALA A 95 7.16 -6.46 -4.88
N GLY A 96 8.31 -6.38 -5.53
CA GLY A 96 8.47 -5.75 -6.85
C GLY A 96 8.35 -4.22 -6.85
N VAL A 97 8.24 -3.55 -5.70
CA VAL A 97 7.95 -2.11 -5.68
C VAL A 97 9.05 -1.28 -6.30
N THR A 98 10.31 -1.63 -6.10
CA THR A 98 11.44 -0.84 -6.60
C THR A 98 11.60 -0.93 -8.11
N GLN A 99 11.17 -2.03 -8.73
CA GLN A 99 11.09 -2.18 -10.18
C GLN A 99 10.06 -1.22 -10.83
N ARG A 100 9.11 -0.70 -10.04
CA ARG A 100 8.07 0.24 -10.50
C ARG A 100 8.48 1.71 -10.38
N TYR A 101 9.70 2.00 -9.93
CA TYR A 101 10.22 3.37 -9.81
C TYR A 101 11.50 3.56 -10.64
N PRO A 102 11.73 4.79 -11.17
CA PRO A 102 10.91 5.99 -11.01
C PRO A 102 9.57 5.92 -11.75
N SER A 103 8.54 6.56 -11.21
CA SER A 103 7.19 6.60 -11.83
C SER A 103 6.55 7.98 -11.78
N PHE A 104 5.68 8.25 -12.75
CA PHE A 104 4.91 9.49 -12.78
C PHE A 104 3.85 9.50 -11.68
N ARG A 105 3.74 10.62 -10.95
CA ARG A 105 2.76 10.78 -9.88
C ARG A 105 1.88 12.00 -10.12
N GLY A 106 0.59 11.76 -10.34
CA GLY A 106 -0.37 12.84 -10.58
C GLY A 106 -0.45 13.88 -9.46
N ARG A 107 -0.17 13.49 -8.21
CA ARG A 107 -0.15 14.40 -7.06
C ARG A 107 0.94 15.47 -7.13
N SER A 108 2.11 15.13 -7.66
CA SER A 108 3.22 16.07 -7.87
C SER A 108 3.31 16.57 -9.31
N ASN A 109 2.55 15.96 -10.23
CA ASN A 109 2.65 16.16 -11.67
C ASN A 109 4.10 16.02 -12.19
N ALA A 110 4.82 15.02 -11.67
CA ALA A 110 6.23 14.80 -11.97
C ALA A 110 6.61 13.32 -11.82
N MET A 111 7.74 12.93 -12.42
CA MET A 111 8.43 11.67 -12.10
C MET A 111 8.96 11.74 -10.67
N GLY A 112 8.78 10.66 -9.91
CA GLY A 112 9.29 10.54 -8.55
C GLY A 112 9.99 9.20 -8.34
N SER A 113 10.89 9.18 -7.38
CA SER A 113 11.62 8.00 -6.90
C SER A 113 10.79 7.19 -5.87
N ILE A 114 11.32 6.03 -5.46
CA ILE A 114 10.74 5.27 -4.34
C ILE A 114 10.88 6.04 -3.01
N GLN A 115 11.95 6.81 -2.84
CA GLN A 115 12.16 7.68 -1.68
C GLN A 115 11.09 8.78 -1.61
N ASP A 116 10.73 9.38 -2.75
CA ASP A 116 9.62 10.34 -2.83
C ASP A 116 8.27 9.69 -2.49
N ARG A 117 8.11 8.40 -2.81
CA ARG A 117 6.91 7.63 -2.45
C ARG A 117 6.81 7.40 -0.95
N ILE A 118 7.92 7.02 -0.31
CA ILE A 118 8.03 6.81 1.14
C ILE A 118 7.75 8.13 1.86
N ASN A 119 8.41 9.21 1.47
CA ASN A 119 8.17 10.54 2.06
C ASN A 119 6.72 11.03 1.86
N GLY A 120 6.10 10.70 0.73
CA GLY A 120 4.67 10.96 0.53
C GLY A 120 3.76 10.19 1.49
N CYS A 121 4.14 8.97 1.92
CA CYS A 121 3.46 8.23 3.00
C CYS A 121 3.70 8.87 4.36
N MET A 122 4.95 9.24 4.66
CA MET A 122 5.30 9.85 5.95
C MET A 122 4.50 11.11 6.22
N GLU A 123 4.41 12.01 5.24
CA GLU A 123 3.64 13.24 5.35
C GLU A 123 2.12 13.06 5.53
N ARG A 124 1.60 11.85 5.27
CA ARG A 124 0.14 11.64 5.10
C ARG A 124 -0.40 10.49 5.92
N SER A 125 0.02 9.28 5.59
CA SER A 125 -0.33 8.09 6.37
C SER A 125 0.23 8.17 7.79
N MET A 126 1.46 8.67 7.92
CA MET A 126 2.13 8.79 9.22
C MET A 126 1.97 10.16 9.88
N ASN A 127 1.17 11.05 9.28
CA ASN A 127 0.92 12.42 9.70
C ASN A 127 2.18 13.19 10.15
N GLY A 128 3.29 12.97 9.44
CA GLY A 128 4.61 13.34 9.92
C GLY A 128 5.40 14.22 8.95
N GLU A 129 6.72 14.17 9.13
CA GLU A 129 7.72 14.88 8.34
C GLU A 129 8.47 13.92 7.42
N LYS A 130 9.15 14.49 6.43
CA LYS A 130 9.96 13.72 5.48
C LYS A 130 11.25 13.26 6.15
N LEU A 131 11.70 12.06 5.78
CA LEU A 131 13.08 11.67 5.99
C LEU A 131 13.95 12.36 4.93
N ASP A 132 15.21 12.61 5.29
CA ASP A 132 16.24 12.92 4.29
C ASP A 132 16.38 11.72 3.34
N ILE A 133 16.35 11.98 2.02
CA ILE A 133 16.41 10.94 1.00
C ILE A 133 17.75 10.19 1.01
N ASP A 134 18.80 10.83 1.51
CA ASP A 134 20.14 10.26 1.63
C ASP A 134 20.42 9.65 3.01
N SER A 135 19.45 9.69 3.93
CA SER A 135 19.60 9.16 5.28
C SER A 135 19.82 7.64 5.27
N ARG A 136 20.44 7.14 6.34
CA ARG A 136 20.63 5.70 6.53
C ARG A 136 19.28 4.97 6.58
N GLU A 137 18.29 5.58 7.23
CA GLU A 137 16.96 5.03 7.40
C GLU A 137 16.22 4.91 6.07
N MET A 138 16.25 5.95 5.23
CA MET A 138 15.68 5.87 3.89
C MET A 138 16.35 4.76 3.06
N LYS A 139 17.69 4.69 3.08
CA LYS A 139 18.46 3.65 2.38
C LYS A 139 18.12 2.25 2.89
N ALA A 140 17.98 2.08 4.20
CA ALA A 140 17.62 0.81 4.82
C ALA A 140 16.19 0.38 4.46
N MET A 141 15.21 1.29 4.49
CA MET A 141 13.84 1.01 4.04
C MET A 141 13.82 0.54 2.59
N VAL A 142 14.57 1.20 1.70
CA VAL A 142 14.67 0.79 0.29
C VAL A 142 15.40 -0.55 0.16
N ALA A 143 16.47 -0.79 0.92
CA ALA A 143 17.18 -2.07 0.91
C ALA A 143 16.26 -3.24 1.31
N TYR A 144 15.37 -3.06 2.29
CA TYR A 144 14.36 -4.07 2.62
C TYR A 144 13.36 -4.31 1.48
N MET A 145 12.90 -3.25 0.81
CA MET A 145 12.00 -3.36 -0.35
C MET A 145 12.67 -4.06 -1.53
N ASP A 146 13.96 -3.78 -1.80
CA ASP A 146 14.75 -4.46 -2.81
C ASP A 146 14.93 -5.94 -2.47
N TRP A 147 15.28 -6.24 -1.23
CA TRP A 147 15.40 -7.61 -0.73
C TRP A 147 14.10 -8.40 -0.89
N LEU A 148 12.95 -7.80 -0.56
CA LEU A 148 11.63 -8.42 -0.75
C LEU A 148 11.29 -8.65 -2.23
N SER A 149 11.90 -7.86 -3.11
CA SER A 149 11.71 -7.90 -4.57
C SER A 149 12.74 -8.78 -5.29
N GLU A 150 13.63 -9.47 -4.58
CA GLU A 150 14.66 -10.30 -5.22
C GLU A 150 14.04 -11.44 -6.04
N GLY A 151 14.42 -11.51 -7.31
CA GLY A 151 14.05 -12.59 -8.21
C GLY A 151 12.58 -12.60 -8.68
N ILE A 152 11.76 -11.59 -8.31
CA ILE A 152 10.37 -11.52 -8.76
C ILE A 152 10.28 -11.23 -10.27
N PRO A 153 9.56 -12.05 -11.05
CA PRO A 153 9.26 -11.80 -12.46
C PRO A 153 8.35 -10.59 -12.67
N GLU A 154 8.46 -9.92 -13.82
CA GLU A 154 7.70 -8.71 -14.15
C GLU A 154 6.17 -8.92 -14.13
N ASP A 155 5.69 -10.06 -14.61
CA ASP A 155 4.27 -10.45 -14.56
C ASP A 155 3.78 -10.65 -13.12
N GLU A 156 4.61 -11.20 -12.25
CA GLU A 156 4.29 -11.31 -10.82
C GLU A 156 4.30 -9.94 -10.11
N VAL A 157 5.16 -9.00 -10.52
CA VAL A 157 5.11 -7.62 -10.00
C VAL A 157 3.75 -7.00 -10.23
N GLU A 158 3.17 -7.15 -11.42
CA GLU A 158 1.84 -6.64 -11.72
C GLU A 158 0.77 -7.30 -10.82
N ASN A 159 0.84 -8.62 -10.65
CA ASN A 159 -0.12 -9.40 -9.86
C ASN A 159 -0.14 -9.04 -8.37
N VAL A 160 1.01 -8.69 -7.77
CA VAL A 160 1.09 -8.37 -6.33
C VAL A 160 0.92 -6.88 -6.02
N SER A 161 1.01 -6.03 -7.03
CA SER A 161 1.01 -4.57 -6.85
C SER A 161 -0.33 -3.99 -6.41
N GLY A 162 -0.27 -2.94 -5.60
CA GLY A 162 -1.43 -2.10 -5.28
C GLY A 162 -2.52 -2.78 -4.45
N TYR A 163 -3.74 -2.24 -4.55
CA TYR A 163 -4.94 -2.77 -3.90
C TYR A 163 -5.81 -3.50 -4.92
N THR A 164 -6.70 -4.36 -4.43
CA THR A 164 -7.63 -5.10 -5.29
C THR A 164 -8.51 -4.19 -6.15
N ASN A 165 -9.09 -4.77 -7.19
CA ASN A 165 -10.08 -4.08 -8.01
C ASN A 165 -11.42 -4.00 -7.28
N LEU A 166 -12.05 -2.83 -7.42
CA LEU A 166 -13.39 -2.55 -6.96
C LEU A 166 -14.05 -1.72 -8.04
N GLU A 167 -15.21 -2.17 -8.50
CA GLU A 167 -16.01 -1.40 -9.43
C GLU A 167 -16.74 -0.31 -8.63
N PRO A 168 -16.51 0.98 -8.93
CA PRO A 168 -17.16 2.05 -8.17
C PRO A 168 -18.68 1.93 -8.27
N PRO A 169 -19.40 1.71 -7.15
CA PRO A 169 -20.85 1.58 -7.20
C PRO A 169 -21.51 2.83 -7.79
N ASN A 170 -22.57 2.63 -8.58
CA ASN A 170 -23.35 3.74 -9.13
C ASN A 170 -24.37 4.29 -8.11
N MET A 171 -23.89 4.52 -6.89
CA MET A 171 -24.67 5.05 -5.78
C MET A 171 -23.77 5.84 -4.82
N ALA A 172 -24.38 6.74 -4.06
CA ALA A 172 -23.69 7.38 -2.93
C ALA A 172 -23.48 6.37 -1.79
N VAL A 173 -22.49 6.63 -0.94
CA VAL A 173 -22.33 5.93 0.34
C VAL A 173 -23.59 6.10 1.17
N ASP A 174 -24.07 4.99 1.74
CA ASP A 174 -25.05 4.96 2.81
C ASP A 174 -24.32 4.76 4.15
N LEU A 175 -24.28 5.81 4.97
CA LEU A 175 -23.61 5.77 6.27
C LEU A 175 -24.30 4.85 7.27
N GLY A 176 -25.62 4.65 7.15
CA GLY A 176 -26.38 3.75 8.02
C GLY A 176 -26.04 2.29 7.73
N LYS A 177 -25.99 1.90 6.45
CA LYS A 177 -25.46 0.59 6.04
C LYS A 177 -24.00 0.42 6.47
N GLY A 178 -23.18 1.43 6.22
CA GLY A 178 -21.76 1.40 6.60
C GLY A 178 -21.54 1.20 8.10
N GLN A 179 -22.36 1.84 8.95
CA GLN A 179 -22.35 1.65 10.40
C GLN A 179 -22.74 0.21 10.77
N GLN A 180 -23.79 -0.36 10.19
CA GLN A 180 -24.22 -1.74 10.47
C GLN A 180 -23.13 -2.75 10.11
N ILE A 181 -22.47 -2.56 8.96
CA ILE A 181 -21.34 -3.39 8.53
C ILE A 181 -20.17 -3.23 9.51
N PHE A 182 -19.86 -2.00 9.94
CA PHE A 182 -18.82 -1.73 10.93
C PHE A 182 -19.09 -2.46 12.26
N THR A 183 -20.30 -2.36 12.79
CA THR A 183 -20.72 -3.05 14.02
C THR A 183 -20.64 -4.57 13.86
N THR A 184 -20.96 -5.11 12.68
CA THR A 184 -20.96 -6.56 12.45
C THR A 184 -19.55 -7.13 12.28
N HIS A 185 -18.66 -6.39 11.62
CA HIS A 185 -17.40 -6.95 11.09
C HIS A 185 -16.12 -6.31 11.65
N CYS A 186 -16.20 -5.10 12.22
CA CYS A 186 -15.01 -4.30 12.52
C CYS A 186 -14.85 -4.00 14.03
N ILE A 187 -15.96 -3.88 14.76
CA ILE A 187 -15.98 -3.38 16.14
C ILE A 187 -15.11 -4.22 17.11
N GLU A 188 -15.07 -5.54 16.92
CA GLU A 188 -14.34 -6.44 17.81
C GLU A 188 -12.84 -6.08 17.90
N CYS A 189 -12.28 -5.62 16.78
CA CYS A 189 -10.87 -5.23 16.71
C CYS A 189 -10.70 -3.72 16.87
N HIS A 190 -11.42 -2.93 16.06
CA HIS A 190 -11.22 -1.48 15.98
C HIS A 190 -11.97 -0.67 17.05
N GLN A 191 -12.73 -1.35 17.90
CA GLN A 191 -13.57 -0.78 18.96
C GLN A 191 -14.74 0.05 18.42
N GLU A 192 -15.73 0.30 19.28
CA GLU A 192 -16.97 1.00 18.92
C GLU A 192 -16.72 2.46 18.51
N ASP A 193 -15.70 3.07 19.10
CA ASP A 193 -15.23 4.44 18.83
C ASP A 193 -14.17 4.51 17.72
N GLY A 194 -13.84 3.38 17.07
CA GLY A 194 -12.85 3.27 16.01
C GLY A 194 -11.43 3.69 16.40
N GLN A 195 -11.14 3.87 17.70
CA GLN A 195 -9.83 4.28 18.20
C GLN A 195 -8.84 3.12 18.29
N GLY A 196 -9.25 1.91 17.91
CA GLY A 196 -8.39 0.74 17.91
C GLY A 196 -8.06 0.24 19.32
N LEU A 197 -7.18 -0.74 19.39
CA LEU A 197 -6.73 -1.36 20.64
C LEU A 197 -5.24 -1.11 20.83
N LYS A 198 -4.88 -0.50 21.96
CA LYS A 198 -3.48 -0.22 22.33
C LYS A 198 -2.82 -1.45 22.96
N HIS A 199 -1.51 -1.61 22.75
CA HIS A 199 -0.71 -2.51 23.58
C HIS A 199 -0.66 -2.00 25.02
N ALA A 200 -0.39 -2.91 25.97
CA ALA A 200 -0.28 -2.57 27.39
C ALA A 200 0.84 -1.56 27.67
N ASP A 201 2.00 -1.74 27.02
CA ASP A 201 2.99 -0.67 26.87
C ASP A 201 2.74 0.03 25.53
N PHE A 202 2.36 1.31 25.59
CA PHE A 202 2.05 2.07 24.39
C PHE A 202 3.26 2.36 23.50
N LYS A 203 4.50 2.09 23.97
CA LYS A 203 5.69 2.10 23.10
C LYS A 203 5.59 1.10 21.96
N ASP A 204 4.84 0.01 22.14
CA ASP A 204 4.57 -0.97 21.08
C ASP A 204 3.42 -0.53 20.15
N GLY A 205 2.75 0.58 20.50
CA GLY A 205 1.68 1.23 19.76
C GLY A 205 0.36 0.48 19.84
N TYR A 206 -0.22 0.23 18.67
CA TYR A 206 -1.53 -0.40 18.53
C TYR A 206 -1.42 -1.88 18.15
N VAL A 207 -2.25 -2.71 18.78
CA VAL A 207 -2.59 -4.07 18.35
C VAL A 207 -3.49 -3.98 17.11
N TYR A 208 -4.55 -3.18 17.22
CA TYR A 208 -5.44 -2.84 16.11
C TYR A 208 -5.42 -1.33 15.92
N PRO A 209 -5.11 -0.82 14.72
CA PRO A 209 -4.89 0.61 14.52
C PRO A 209 -6.18 1.43 14.63
N PRO A 210 -6.11 2.70 15.07
CA PRO A 210 -7.21 3.64 15.01
C PRO A 210 -7.56 3.95 13.55
N LEU A 211 -8.84 3.98 13.24
CA LEU A 211 -9.35 4.25 11.89
C LEU A 211 -9.67 5.73 11.68
N TRP A 212 -10.00 6.45 12.75
CA TRP A 212 -10.26 7.89 12.80
C TRP A 212 -9.81 8.46 14.17
N GLY A 213 -10.01 9.75 14.42
CA GLY A 213 -9.48 10.44 15.59
C GLY A 213 -8.10 11.03 15.35
N ASP A 214 -7.41 11.46 16.39
CA ASP A 214 -6.19 12.27 16.26
C ASP A 214 -4.93 11.43 15.97
N ASP A 215 -4.91 10.16 16.37
CA ASP A 215 -3.72 9.29 16.28
C ASP A 215 -3.73 8.35 15.07
N THR A 216 -4.22 8.83 13.92
CA THR A 216 -4.31 8.04 12.67
C THR A 216 -3.82 8.83 11.45
N PHE A 217 -4.00 8.28 10.25
CA PHE A 217 -3.64 8.95 9.00
C PHE A 217 -4.44 10.24 8.80
N ASN A 218 -3.80 11.25 8.21
CA ASN A 218 -4.44 12.54 7.95
C ASN A 218 -5.33 12.54 6.70
N ASP A 219 -6.07 13.62 6.53
CA ASP A 219 -7.06 13.75 5.45
C ASP A 219 -6.47 13.87 4.03
N GLY A 220 -5.15 14.02 3.91
CA GLY A 220 -4.41 13.96 2.64
C GLY A 220 -3.99 12.54 2.23
N ALA A 221 -4.11 11.55 3.12
CA ALA A 221 -3.71 10.18 2.87
C ALA A 221 -4.59 9.49 1.83
N GLY A 222 -4.02 8.55 1.08
CA GLY A 222 -4.76 7.77 0.10
C GLY A 222 -5.93 6.99 0.73
N MET A 223 -5.74 6.52 1.97
CA MET A 223 -6.75 5.77 2.74
C MET A 223 -7.96 6.62 3.16
N ASN A 224 -7.85 7.96 3.16
CA ASN A 224 -8.98 8.86 3.40
C ASN A 224 -9.93 8.97 2.18
N ARG A 225 -9.63 8.29 1.07
CA ARG A 225 -10.47 8.25 -0.12
C ARG A 225 -11.31 6.99 -0.13
N VAL A 226 -12.63 7.13 -0.22
CA VAL A 226 -13.59 6.02 -0.09
C VAL A 226 -13.28 4.86 -1.02
N LEU A 227 -13.00 5.11 -2.31
CA LEU A 227 -12.68 4.02 -3.25
C LEU A 227 -11.37 3.31 -2.92
N THR A 228 -10.37 4.01 -2.38
CA THR A 228 -9.10 3.39 -1.97
C THR A 228 -9.28 2.54 -0.70
N ALA A 229 -9.99 3.07 0.29
CA ALA A 229 -10.29 2.34 1.52
C ALA A 229 -11.16 1.11 1.24
N ALA A 230 -12.18 1.22 0.40
CA ALA A 230 -13.07 0.11 0.06
C ALA A 230 -12.30 -1.06 -0.59
N GLN A 231 -11.30 -0.77 -1.42
CA GLN A 231 -10.44 -1.82 -1.99
C GLN A 231 -9.56 -2.50 -0.96
N PHE A 232 -8.94 -1.72 -0.08
CA PHE A 232 -8.16 -2.28 1.00
C PHE A 232 -9.03 -3.18 1.88
N ILE A 233 -10.22 -2.70 2.26
CA ILE A 233 -11.18 -3.42 3.10
C ILE A 233 -11.64 -4.71 2.40
N LYS A 234 -12.09 -4.65 1.15
CA LYS A 234 -12.54 -5.83 0.38
C LYS A 234 -11.52 -6.97 0.40
N ALA A 235 -10.24 -6.67 0.18
CA ALA A 235 -9.20 -7.69 0.07
C ALA A 235 -8.61 -8.15 1.41
N ASN A 236 -8.76 -7.38 2.48
CA ASN A 236 -7.96 -7.57 3.69
C ASN A 236 -8.73 -7.54 5.00
N MET A 237 -10.00 -7.12 4.97
CA MET A 237 -10.83 -6.98 6.16
C MET A 237 -12.16 -7.76 6.02
N PRO A 238 -12.61 -8.45 7.08
CA PRO A 238 -11.96 -8.61 8.39
C PRO A 238 -10.63 -9.37 8.33
N TYR A 239 -9.67 -8.96 9.16
CA TYR A 239 -8.31 -9.53 9.15
C TYR A 239 -8.35 -11.04 9.45
N LEU A 240 -7.45 -11.80 8.82
CA LEU A 240 -7.39 -13.28 8.81
C LEU A 240 -8.57 -14.01 8.12
N LEU A 241 -9.68 -13.32 7.82
CA LEU A 241 -10.83 -13.93 7.14
C LEU A 241 -10.88 -13.56 5.65
N ALA A 242 -10.65 -12.29 5.32
CA ALA A 242 -10.67 -11.83 3.94
C ALA A 242 -9.31 -11.97 3.26
N THR A 243 -9.33 -12.42 2.01
CA THR A 243 -8.19 -12.31 1.09
C THR A 243 -8.63 -11.63 -0.20
N ARG A 244 -7.68 -11.18 -1.02
CA ARG A 244 -7.96 -10.59 -2.34
C ARG A 244 -8.88 -11.48 -3.18
N ASP A 245 -8.63 -12.80 -3.15
CA ASP A 245 -9.28 -13.79 -4.00
C ASP A 245 -10.52 -14.41 -3.31
N ASN A 246 -10.63 -14.27 -1.99
CA ASN A 246 -11.80 -14.68 -1.21
C ASN A 246 -12.23 -13.52 -0.27
N PRO A 247 -12.86 -12.46 -0.82
CA PRO A 247 -13.33 -11.35 -0.03
C PRO A 247 -14.52 -11.78 0.84
N VAL A 248 -14.59 -11.26 2.07
CA VAL A 248 -15.75 -11.48 2.97
C VAL A 248 -16.86 -10.49 2.64
N LEU A 249 -16.50 -9.23 2.37
CA LEU A 249 -17.43 -8.17 2.01
C LEU A 249 -17.55 -8.05 0.50
N THR A 250 -18.77 -7.79 0.03
CA THR A 250 -19.04 -7.39 -1.36
C THR A 250 -18.48 -5.99 -1.65
N ASP A 251 -18.41 -5.62 -2.94
CA ASP A 251 -17.97 -4.27 -3.35
C ASP A 251 -18.84 -3.17 -2.74
N GLU A 252 -20.17 -3.37 -2.66
CA GLU A 252 -21.11 -2.42 -2.05
C GLU A 252 -20.90 -2.31 -0.53
N GLU A 253 -20.73 -3.43 0.16
CA GLU A 253 -20.51 -3.41 1.62
C GLU A 253 -19.17 -2.75 1.97
N ALA A 254 -18.09 -3.12 1.27
CA ALA A 254 -16.78 -2.52 1.44
C ALA A 254 -16.81 -1.00 1.14
N TYR A 255 -17.60 -0.59 0.16
CA TYR A 255 -17.82 0.81 -0.19
C TYR A 255 -18.55 1.59 0.91
N HIS A 256 -19.64 1.04 1.44
CA HIS A 256 -20.41 1.70 2.50
C HIS A 256 -19.62 1.81 3.81
N VAL A 257 -18.95 0.74 4.24
CA VAL A 257 -18.13 0.79 5.46
C VAL A 257 -16.91 1.68 5.32
N ALA A 258 -16.27 1.73 4.15
CA ALA A 258 -15.20 2.70 3.86
C ALA A 258 -15.69 4.15 3.96
N GLY A 259 -16.90 4.41 3.44
CA GLY A 259 -17.55 5.70 3.56
C GLY A 259 -17.88 6.08 5.01
N TYR A 260 -18.40 5.13 5.80
CA TYR A 260 -18.62 5.32 7.24
C TYR A 260 -17.32 5.68 7.98
N ILE A 261 -16.25 4.89 7.79
CA ILE A 261 -14.92 5.14 8.39
C ILE A 261 -14.38 6.53 8.00
N ASN A 262 -14.50 6.92 6.74
CA ASN A 262 -13.99 8.22 6.24
C ASN A 262 -14.98 9.39 6.43
N SER A 263 -16.11 9.16 7.13
CA SER A 263 -17.01 10.23 7.55
C SER A 263 -16.50 10.95 8.81
N PHE A 264 -15.70 10.26 9.63
CA PHE A 264 -15.16 10.77 10.89
C PHE A 264 -13.98 11.72 10.71
N LYS A 265 -13.76 12.56 11.74
CA LYS A 265 -12.64 13.51 11.78
C LYS A 265 -11.30 12.80 11.99
N ARG A 266 -10.24 13.42 11.47
CA ARG A 266 -8.85 13.00 11.54
C ARG A 266 -7.93 14.23 11.36
N PRO A 267 -6.61 14.12 11.55
CA PRO A 267 -5.71 15.25 11.38
C PRO A 267 -5.80 15.84 9.97
N GLU A 268 -5.58 17.15 9.87
CA GLU A 268 -5.59 17.87 8.60
C GLU A 268 -4.18 17.94 8.01
N LYS A 269 -4.05 17.60 6.73
CA LYS A 269 -2.81 17.77 5.98
C LYS A 269 -2.63 19.24 5.59
N ALA A 270 -1.53 19.85 6.00
CA ALA A 270 -1.15 21.17 5.52
C ALA A 270 -0.82 21.18 4.01
N ASN A 271 -1.09 22.31 3.36
CA ASN A 271 -0.78 22.59 1.94
C ASN A 271 -1.44 21.63 0.93
N LYS A 272 -2.67 21.15 1.19
CA LYS A 272 -3.45 20.31 0.24
C LYS A 272 -3.76 21.01 -1.09
N ASP A 273 -3.76 22.34 -1.10
CA ASP A 273 -3.92 23.17 -2.30
C ASP A 273 -2.78 22.99 -3.32
N LYS A 274 -1.61 22.51 -2.87
CA LYS A 274 -0.46 22.18 -3.73
C LYS A 274 -0.50 20.74 -4.26
N ASP A 275 -1.37 19.89 -3.72
CA ASP A 275 -1.56 18.54 -4.24
C ASP A 275 -2.32 18.61 -5.58
N TYR A 276 -1.83 17.90 -6.58
CA TYR A 276 -2.36 17.84 -7.94
C TYR A 276 -2.33 19.20 -8.69
N PRO A 277 -1.13 19.70 -9.06
CA PRO A 277 -1.00 20.92 -9.86
C PRO A 277 -1.82 20.91 -11.15
N ASP A 278 -1.94 19.74 -11.78
CA ASP A 278 -2.98 19.48 -12.79
C ASP A 278 -4.19 18.81 -12.12
N LEU A 279 -5.27 19.56 -11.95
CA LEU A 279 -6.51 19.09 -11.32
C LEU A 279 -7.16 17.93 -12.09
N LYS A 280 -6.88 17.76 -13.38
CA LYS A 280 -7.35 16.59 -14.15
C LYS A 280 -6.69 15.29 -13.70
N LEU A 281 -5.54 15.35 -13.03
CA LEU A 281 -4.88 14.18 -12.45
C LEU A 281 -5.38 13.86 -11.03
N LYS A 282 -6.19 14.74 -10.43
CA LYS A 282 -6.80 14.49 -9.11
C LYS A 282 -7.76 13.29 -9.19
N PRO A 283 -7.58 12.26 -8.36
CA PRO A 283 -8.45 11.10 -8.39
C PRO A 283 -9.88 11.42 -7.94
N VAL A 284 -10.86 10.70 -8.48
CA VAL A 284 -12.28 11.08 -8.35
C VAL A 284 -12.80 11.06 -6.93
N SER A 285 -12.21 10.19 -6.09
CA SER A 285 -12.59 10.02 -4.68
C SER A 285 -11.78 10.88 -3.71
N THR A 286 -11.09 11.91 -4.21
CA THR A 286 -10.35 12.87 -3.37
C THR A 286 -11.33 13.82 -2.68
N PRO A 287 -11.47 13.79 -1.34
CA PRO A 287 -12.54 14.48 -0.62
C PRO A 287 -12.23 15.96 -0.35
N TYR A 288 -11.24 16.54 -1.05
CA TYR A 288 -10.86 17.94 -0.91
C TYR A 288 -10.54 18.59 -2.26
N GLY A 289 -11.03 19.81 -2.42
CA GLY A 289 -10.88 20.62 -3.62
C GLY A 289 -9.51 21.30 -3.73
N PRO A 290 -9.37 22.22 -4.71
CA PRO A 290 -10.33 22.46 -5.79
C PRO A 290 -10.42 21.27 -6.76
N TRP A 291 -11.47 21.21 -7.58
CA TRP A 291 -11.63 20.23 -8.67
C TRP A 291 -11.74 20.97 -10.00
N GLU A 292 -11.43 20.29 -11.10
CA GLU A 292 -11.56 20.82 -12.47
C GLU A 292 -13.03 20.85 -12.94
N ASP A 293 -13.87 20.06 -12.29
CA ASP A 293 -15.29 19.92 -12.59
C ASP A 293 -16.16 20.70 -11.58
N ASN A 294 -17.49 20.63 -11.77
CA ASN A 294 -18.48 21.32 -10.94
C ASN A 294 -19.26 20.36 -10.02
N PHE A 295 -18.79 19.13 -9.82
CA PHE A 295 -19.45 18.20 -8.88
C PHE A 295 -19.23 18.68 -7.45
N THR A 296 -20.13 18.28 -6.55
CA THR A 296 -20.07 18.75 -5.16
C THR A 296 -18.95 18.05 -4.39
N ALA A 297 -18.43 18.71 -3.35
CA ALA A 297 -17.48 18.10 -2.42
C ALA A 297 -18.03 16.81 -1.81
N GLU A 298 -19.33 16.79 -1.50
CA GLU A 298 -20.02 15.60 -0.98
C GLU A 298 -19.97 14.44 -1.98
N GLN A 299 -20.20 14.70 -3.26
CA GLN A 299 -20.12 13.67 -4.29
C GLN A 299 -18.68 13.18 -4.51
N HIS A 300 -17.67 14.03 -4.41
CA HIS A 300 -16.26 13.60 -4.42
C HIS A 300 -15.88 12.78 -3.18
N LYS A 301 -16.55 13.01 -2.05
CA LYS A 301 -16.32 12.27 -0.81
C LYS A 301 -17.04 10.92 -0.81
N PHE A 302 -18.30 10.88 -1.21
CA PHE A 302 -19.20 9.75 -1.00
C PHE A 302 -19.85 9.20 -2.27
N GLY A 303 -19.53 9.73 -3.44
CA GLY A 303 -20.13 9.32 -4.71
C GLY A 303 -21.57 9.82 -4.89
N PRO A 304 -22.28 9.34 -5.93
CA PRO A 304 -21.84 8.33 -6.90
C PRO A 304 -20.66 8.83 -7.74
N PHE A 305 -19.66 7.96 -7.90
CA PHE A 305 -18.44 8.24 -8.67
C PHE A 305 -18.56 8.04 -10.20
N PRO A 306 -19.39 7.11 -10.72
CA PRO A 306 -19.51 6.92 -12.17
C PRO A 306 -19.87 8.18 -12.97
N PRO A 307 -20.75 9.09 -12.51
CA PRO A 307 -21.01 10.36 -13.21
C PRO A 307 -19.75 11.24 -13.36
N ILE A 308 -18.90 11.30 -12.33
CA ILE A 308 -17.64 12.05 -12.37
C ILE A 308 -16.70 11.38 -13.38
N ILE A 309 -16.56 10.05 -13.33
CA ILE A 309 -15.70 9.30 -14.25
C ILE A 309 -16.14 9.51 -15.71
N ALA A 310 -17.45 9.43 -15.98
CA ALA A 310 -18.03 9.64 -17.30
C ALA A 310 -17.75 11.06 -17.82
N TYR A 311 -17.91 12.09 -16.98
CA TYR A 311 -17.62 13.48 -17.33
C TYR A 311 -16.18 13.67 -17.84
N TYR A 312 -15.18 13.14 -17.14
CA TYR A 312 -13.78 13.29 -17.59
C TYR A 312 -13.46 12.48 -18.84
N LYS A 313 -14.11 11.32 -19.01
CA LYS A 313 -13.98 10.53 -20.24
C LYS A 313 -14.58 11.28 -21.44
N GLU A 314 -15.74 11.89 -21.29
CA GLU A 314 -16.40 12.64 -22.37
C GLU A 314 -15.67 13.95 -22.68
N LYS A 315 -15.32 14.74 -21.67
CA LYS A 315 -14.78 16.09 -21.85
C LYS A 315 -13.29 16.12 -22.19
N TYR A 316 -12.51 15.17 -21.66
CA TYR A 316 -11.04 15.20 -21.76
C TYR A 316 -10.44 13.91 -22.32
N ASP A 317 -11.25 12.90 -22.65
CA ASP A 317 -10.80 11.55 -23.01
C ASP A 317 -9.95 10.84 -21.92
N ILE A 318 -10.09 11.28 -20.66
CA ILE A 318 -9.32 10.77 -19.53
C ILE A 318 -10.11 9.66 -18.82
N LYS A 319 -9.54 8.46 -18.74
CA LYS A 319 -10.03 7.41 -17.82
C LYS A 319 -9.55 7.74 -16.41
N LYS A 320 -10.41 8.42 -15.65
CA LYS A 320 -10.14 8.75 -14.26
C LYS A 320 -9.98 7.50 -13.39
N SER A 321 -9.04 7.59 -12.45
CA SER A 321 -8.77 6.56 -11.46
C SER A 321 -9.22 6.99 -10.05
N LYS A 322 -9.11 6.02 -9.12
CA LYS A 322 -9.46 6.07 -7.70
C LYS A 322 -8.56 6.96 -6.84
#